data_AF-A0A3S3FUF4-F1
#
_entry.id   AF-A0A3S3FUF4-F1
#
_cell.length_a   1.000
_cell.length_b   1.000
_cell.length_c   1.000
_cell.angle_alpha   90.00
_cell.angle_beta   90.00
_cell.angle_gamma   90.00
#
_symmetry.space_group_name_H-M   'P 1'
#
loop_
_entity.id
_entity.type
_entity.pdbx_description
1 polymer ?
#
loop_
_entity_poly.entity_id
_entity_poly.type
_entity_poly.pdbx_seq_one_letter_code
_entity_poly.pdbx_strand_id
1 'polypeptide(L)'
;MLEFYFSYCGVLKHLRSGALGGEMDRLAKHFFTLGYKRATAKIYLSRIARFSQFAATRCGPMPIHQDVVDSYLCTFTTDSPRIGAVSALGHALRVAPERFIASVPSVDADPDAPLLASFSDYLGRVRGLEPKTREGVLLGGRRFLDWFRHHHPGQDLEALAAEHVLAAVEHRLSLSATSGTRTAATSHIRTFLRFLCWAGHHDQDLAGVVPRTPHWRLAHLPPRLAWDDVRRAIDAIGATTPVDIRD
;
A
#
# COMPACT_ATOMS: atom_id res chain seq x y z
N MET A 1 -21.59 8.66 15.48
CA MET A 1 -21.39 7.64 14.42
C MET A 1 -20.42 6.56 14.85
N LEU A 2 -19.43 6.86 15.70
CA LEU A 2 -18.55 5.85 16.29
C LEU A 2 -19.29 4.73 17.03
N GLU A 3 -20.46 5.04 17.59
CA GLU A 3 -21.37 4.10 18.27
C GLU A 3 -21.78 2.93 17.38
N PHE A 4 -21.83 3.16 16.06
CA PHE A 4 -22.08 2.09 15.10
C PHE A 4 -21.01 1.00 15.19
N TYR A 5 -19.75 1.33 15.50
CA TYR A 5 -18.62 0.40 15.52
C TYR A 5 -18.23 -0.08 16.93
N PHE A 6 -18.39 0.79 17.94
CA PHE A 6 -17.96 0.57 19.32
C PHE A 6 -19.10 0.88 20.29
N SER A 7 -19.37 -0.03 21.21
CA SER A 7 -20.48 0.10 22.17
C SER A 7 -20.04 0.56 23.57
N TYR A 8 -18.75 0.44 23.90
CA TYR A 8 -18.26 0.74 25.25
C TYR A 8 -17.93 2.23 25.42
N CYS A 9 -18.56 2.88 26.40
CA CYS A 9 -18.43 4.32 26.64
C CYS A 9 -16.98 4.78 26.87
N GLY A 10 -16.18 4.00 27.61
CA GLY A 10 -14.77 4.33 27.84
C GLY A 10 -13.95 4.35 26.54
N VAL A 11 -14.25 3.43 25.62
CA VAL A 11 -13.61 3.38 24.29
C VAL A 11 -14.07 4.55 23.45
N LEU A 12 -15.37 4.89 23.45
CA LEU A 12 -15.87 6.06 22.71
C LEU A 12 -15.24 7.37 23.20
N LYS A 13 -15.12 7.55 24.53
CA LYS A 13 -14.45 8.71 25.12
C LYS A 13 -12.98 8.77 24.72
N HIS A 14 -12.29 7.62 24.72
CA HIS A 14 -10.90 7.51 24.31
C HIS A 14 -10.71 7.81 22.82
N LEU A 15 -11.57 7.27 21.95
CA LEU A 15 -11.54 7.56 20.51
C LEU A 15 -11.78 9.05 20.23
N ARG A 16 -12.71 9.69 20.94
CA ARG A 16 -13.01 11.13 20.82
C ARG A 16 -11.98 12.04 21.50
N SER A 17 -10.88 11.49 22.00
CA SER A 17 -9.82 12.26 22.66
C SER A 17 -8.59 12.44 21.75
N GLY A 18 -7.72 13.37 22.14
CA GLY A 18 -6.49 13.68 21.41
C GLY A 18 -6.68 14.63 20.24
N ALA A 19 -5.63 14.79 19.42
CA ALA A 19 -5.53 15.84 18.41
C ALA A 19 -6.54 15.74 17.26
N LEU A 20 -7.06 14.53 16.99
CA LEU A 20 -8.08 14.24 15.98
C LEU A 20 -9.43 13.85 16.58
N GLY A 21 -9.61 13.99 17.90
CA GLY A 21 -10.80 13.51 18.61
C GLY A 21 -12.13 13.99 18.01
N GLY A 22 -12.18 15.26 17.59
CA GLY A 22 -13.36 15.85 16.92
C GLY A 22 -13.67 15.28 15.54
N GLU A 23 -12.67 14.73 14.83
CA GLU A 23 -12.83 14.19 13.48
C GLU A 23 -13.21 12.71 13.46
N MET A 24 -13.17 12.04 14.62
CA MET A 24 -13.33 10.58 14.69
C MET A 24 -14.74 10.12 14.30
N ASP A 25 -15.77 10.92 14.57
CA ASP A 25 -17.13 10.63 14.10
C ASP A 25 -17.27 10.83 12.58
N ARG A 26 -16.56 11.81 12.00
CA ARG A 26 -16.50 12.04 10.55
C ARG A 26 -15.78 10.89 9.85
N LEU A 27 -14.70 10.37 10.44
CA LEU A 27 -13.99 9.19 9.98
C LEU A 27 -14.85 7.92 10.04
N ALA A 28 -15.59 7.72 11.14
CA ALA A 28 -16.53 6.60 11.26
C ALA A 28 -17.61 6.65 10.18
N LYS A 29 -18.15 7.86 9.90
CA LYS A 29 -19.10 8.09 8.81
C LYS A 29 -18.47 7.78 7.44
N HIS A 30 -17.23 8.22 7.20
CA HIS A 30 -16.51 7.94 5.95
C HIS A 30 -16.39 6.44 5.67
N PHE A 31 -15.96 5.65 6.67
CA PHE A 31 -15.88 4.19 6.51
C PHE A 31 -17.24 3.53 6.29
N PHE A 32 -18.30 4.07 6.91
CA PHE A 32 -19.66 3.57 6.73
C PHE A 32 -20.14 3.80 5.29
N THR A 33 -19.98 5.03 4.78
CA THR A 33 -20.38 5.40 3.42
C THR A 33 -19.63 4.58 2.36
N LEU A 34 -18.35 4.29 2.59
CA LEU A 34 -17.55 3.47 1.67
C LEU A 34 -17.82 1.95 1.81
N GLY A 35 -18.73 1.54 2.70
CA GLY A 35 -19.11 0.13 2.85
C GLY A 35 -18.01 -0.75 3.45
N TYR A 36 -17.09 -0.18 4.25
CA TYR A 36 -16.03 -0.98 4.87
C TYR A 36 -16.62 -2.03 5.82
N LYS A 37 -16.06 -3.24 5.79
CA LYS A 37 -16.40 -4.28 6.77
C LYS A 37 -16.17 -3.75 8.19
N ARG A 38 -17.11 -4.04 9.09
CA ARG A 38 -17.10 -3.55 10.48
C ARG A 38 -15.77 -3.83 11.20
N ALA A 39 -15.21 -5.03 11.05
CA ALA A 39 -13.94 -5.40 11.67
C ALA A 39 -12.77 -4.54 11.16
N THR A 40 -12.68 -4.33 9.85
CA THR A 40 -11.67 -3.50 9.20
C THR A 40 -11.77 -2.04 9.61
N ALA A 41 -12.99 -1.48 9.61
CA ALA A 41 -13.23 -0.11 10.04
C ALA A 41 -12.80 0.11 11.51
N LYS A 42 -13.08 -0.85 12.40
CA LYS A 42 -12.62 -0.79 13.80
C LYS A 42 -11.09 -0.74 13.89
N ILE A 43 -10.38 -1.54 13.11
CA ILE A 43 -8.90 -1.53 13.08
C ILE A 43 -8.38 -0.15 12.66
N TYR A 44 -8.91 0.44 11.60
CA TYR A 44 -8.50 1.77 11.15
C TYR A 44 -8.80 2.84 12.19
N LEU A 45 -10.03 2.87 12.73
CA LEU A 45 -10.43 3.83 13.76
C LEU A 45 -9.54 3.73 15.01
N SER A 46 -9.23 2.51 15.46
CA SER A 46 -8.33 2.31 16.60
C SER A 46 -6.88 2.77 16.32
N ARG A 47 -6.37 2.54 15.10
CA ARG A 47 -5.04 3.03 14.70
C ARG A 47 -4.99 4.56 14.64
N ILE A 48 -6.01 5.20 14.06
CA ILE A 48 -6.10 6.66 14.00
C ILE A 48 -6.20 7.24 15.42
N ALA A 49 -6.98 6.64 16.32
CA ALA A 49 -7.08 7.10 17.69
C ALA A 49 -5.78 6.97 18.49
N ARG A 50 -4.99 5.92 18.23
CA ARG A 50 -3.65 5.79 18.83
C ARG A 50 -2.72 6.91 18.35
N PHE A 51 -2.76 7.22 17.06
CA PHE A 51 -2.05 8.38 16.53
C PHE A 51 -2.57 9.70 17.12
N SER A 52 -3.89 9.87 17.23
CA SER A 52 -4.52 11.07 17.83
C SER A 52 -3.97 11.39 19.22
N GLN A 53 -3.76 10.35 20.04
CA GLN A 53 -3.15 10.50 21.36
C GLN A 53 -1.67 10.82 21.31
N PHE A 54 -0.91 10.13 20.45
CA PHE A 54 0.50 10.45 20.24
C PHE A 54 0.69 11.89 19.77
N ALA A 55 -0.13 12.35 18.84
CA ALA A 55 -0.10 13.71 18.35
C ALA A 55 -0.48 14.71 19.46
N ALA A 56 -1.44 14.38 20.33
CA ALA A 56 -1.85 15.26 21.43
C ALA A 56 -0.76 15.53 22.46
N THR A 57 0.23 14.65 22.61
CA THR A 57 1.36 14.88 23.52
C THR A 57 2.44 15.78 22.90
N ARG A 58 2.39 16.03 21.58
CA ARG A 58 3.40 16.79 20.83
C ARG A 58 2.87 18.04 20.16
N CYS A 59 1.58 18.07 19.86
CA CYS A 59 0.85 19.18 19.29
C CYS A 59 -0.38 19.46 20.15
N GLY A 60 -0.58 20.72 20.54
CA GLY A 60 -1.82 21.18 21.16
C GLY A 60 -2.99 21.22 20.14
N PRO A 61 -3.88 22.22 20.21
CA PRO A 61 -4.99 22.37 19.24
C PRO A 61 -4.53 22.65 17.80
N MET A 62 -3.24 22.92 17.61
CA MET A 62 -2.63 23.26 16.33
C MET A 62 -2.75 22.13 15.30
N PRO A 63 -2.69 22.45 14.00
CA PRO A 63 -2.64 21.43 12.95
C PRO A 63 -1.42 20.52 13.14
N ILE A 64 -1.58 19.25 12.78
CA ILE A 64 -0.56 18.21 12.94
C ILE A 64 0.45 18.36 11.81
N HIS A 65 1.69 18.68 12.18
CA HIS A 65 2.77 18.87 11.23
C HIS A 65 3.38 17.51 10.81
N GLN A 66 3.96 17.44 9.62
CA GLN A 66 4.41 16.17 9.02
C GLN A 66 5.51 15.48 9.84
N ASP A 67 6.36 16.24 10.54
CA ASP A 67 7.37 15.73 11.46
C ASP A 67 6.77 14.88 12.61
N VAL A 68 5.56 15.20 13.06
CA VAL A 68 4.85 14.40 14.07
C VAL A 68 4.33 13.09 13.48
N VAL A 69 3.87 13.12 12.22
CA VAL A 69 3.51 11.91 11.47
C VAL A 69 4.74 11.01 11.31
N ASP A 70 5.86 11.57 10.87
CA ASP A 70 7.09 10.83 10.62
C ASP A 70 7.65 10.25 11.93
N SER A 71 7.68 11.06 13.01
CA SER A 71 8.09 10.60 14.34
C SER A 71 7.23 9.46 14.84
N TYR A 72 5.91 9.51 14.63
CA TYR A 72 5.01 8.40 14.97
C TYR A 72 5.33 7.14 14.17
N LEU A 73 5.56 7.26 12.87
CA LEU A 73 5.87 6.13 12.00
C LEU A 73 7.22 5.50 12.34
N CYS A 74 8.19 6.27 12.82
CA CYS A 74 9.48 5.78 13.32
C CYS A 74 9.37 5.00 14.64
N THR A 75 8.24 5.04 15.36
CA THR A 75 8.06 4.22 16.57
C THR A 75 7.86 2.72 16.26
N PHE A 76 7.58 2.38 15.00
CA PHE A 76 7.39 0.99 14.58
C PHE A 76 8.72 0.37 14.12
N THR A 77 9.12 -0.72 14.77
CA THR A 77 10.34 -1.47 14.44
C THR A 77 10.18 -2.43 13.25
N THR A 78 8.94 -2.71 12.84
CA THR A 78 8.63 -3.65 11.74
C THR A 78 7.68 -3.03 10.73
N ASP A 79 7.77 -3.49 9.48
CA ASP A 79 7.03 -2.89 8.36
C ASP A 79 5.52 -3.12 8.41
N SER A 80 5.07 -4.30 8.84
CA SER A 80 3.64 -4.64 8.86
C SER A 80 2.76 -3.66 9.67
N PRO A 81 3.06 -3.38 10.96
CA PRO A 81 2.29 -2.40 11.73
C PRO A 81 2.49 -0.97 11.20
N ARG A 82 3.67 -0.63 10.67
CA ARG A 82 3.94 0.67 10.04
C ARG A 82 3.06 0.89 8.81
N ILE A 83 2.98 -0.06 7.89
CA ILE A 83 2.10 0.00 6.70
C ILE A 83 0.64 0.15 7.12
N GLY A 84 0.23 -0.59 8.14
CA GLY A 84 -1.10 -0.50 8.71
C GLY A 84 -1.43 0.88 9.28
N ALA A 85 -0.45 1.54 9.92
CA ALA A 85 -0.55 2.90 10.42
C ALA A 85 -0.59 3.92 9.27
N VAL A 86 0.32 3.83 8.29
CA VAL A 86 0.35 4.69 7.09
C VAL A 86 -1.01 4.67 6.38
N SER A 87 -1.57 3.48 6.16
CA SER A 87 -2.89 3.34 5.52
C SER A 87 -4.01 4.01 6.32
N ALA A 88 -3.96 3.91 7.66
CA ALA A 88 -4.93 4.53 8.54
C ALA A 88 -4.82 6.06 8.52
N LEU A 89 -3.59 6.59 8.52
CA LEU A 89 -3.32 8.03 8.44
C LEU A 89 -3.71 8.60 7.07
N GLY A 90 -3.55 7.84 5.99
CA GLY A 90 -4.05 8.22 4.67
C GLY A 90 -5.58 8.46 4.66
N HIS A 91 -6.35 7.66 5.40
CA HIS A 91 -7.79 7.93 5.59
C HIS A 91 -8.04 9.18 6.43
N ALA A 92 -7.28 9.40 7.50
CA ALA A 92 -7.38 10.62 8.31
C ALA A 92 -7.10 11.89 7.49
N LEU A 93 -6.02 11.89 6.72
CA LEU A 93 -5.63 12.97 5.80
C LEU A 93 -6.71 13.26 4.75
N ARG A 94 -7.35 12.23 4.20
CA ARG A 94 -8.42 12.40 3.20
C ARG A 94 -9.70 12.99 3.79
N VAL A 95 -10.02 12.64 5.04
CA VAL A 95 -11.27 13.07 5.68
C VAL A 95 -11.13 14.44 6.32
N ALA A 96 -9.99 14.76 6.90
CA ALA A 96 -9.74 16.02 7.61
C ALA A 96 -8.38 16.63 7.22
N PRO A 97 -8.14 16.96 5.93
CA PRO A 97 -6.88 17.53 5.47
C PRO A 97 -6.50 18.82 6.22
N GLU A 98 -7.50 19.61 6.64
CA GLU A 98 -7.34 20.84 7.42
C GLU A 98 -6.66 20.64 8.79
N ARG A 99 -6.64 19.39 9.29
CA ARG A 99 -5.96 19.05 10.55
C ARG A 99 -4.49 18.70 10.34
N PHE A 100 -4.01 18.63 9.10
CA PHE A 100 -2.63 18.29 8.78
C PHE A 100 -1.96 19.45 8.03
N ILE A 101 -0.80 19.86 8.49
CA ILE A 101 0.10 20.72 7.72
C ILE A 101 1.10 19.79 7.06
N ALA A 102 1.04 19.70 5.74
CA ALA A 102 2.17 19.18 4.99
C ALA A 102 3.37 20.08 5.33
N SER A 103 4.45 19.50 5.85
CA SER A 103 5.74 20.20 5.77
C SER A 103 5.89 20.61 4.32
N VAL A 104 6.12 21.91 4.08
CA VAL A 104 6.82 22.29 2.85
C VAL A 104 8.05 21.38 2.84
N PRO A 105 8.22 20.50 1.83
CA PRO A 105 9.33 19.59 1.83
C PRO A 105 10.58 20.43 2.05
N SER A 106 11.35 20.16 3.11
CA SER A 106 12.74 20.57 3.09
C SER A 106 13.28 19.98 1.80
N VAL A 107 13.71 20.84 0.89
CA VAL A 107 14.11 20.49 -0.47
C VAL A 107 15.42 19.70 -0.40
N ASP A 108 15.36 18.47 0.08
CA ASP A 108 16.05 17.40 -0.60
C ASP A 108 15.07 16.98 -1.68
N ALA A 109 15.14 17.66 -2.82
CA ALA A 109 14.41 17.27 -4.00
C ALA A 109 14.77 15.81 -4.26
N ASP A 110 13.81 14.90 -4.06
CA ASP A 110 13.96 13.49 -4.42
C ASP A 110 14.51 13.47 -5.85
N PRO A 111 15.78 13.06 -6.05
CA PRO A 111 16.45 13.22 -7.35
C PRO A 111 15.75 12.39 -8.42
N ASP A 112 15.01 11.35 -8.01
CA ASP A 112 14.27 10.48 -8.87
C ASP A 112 12.81 10.95 -9.10
N ALA A 113 12.35 12.04 -8.47
CA ALA A 113 10.99 12.54 -8.63
C ALA A 113 10.61 12.90 -10.09
N PRO A 114 11.47 13.58 -10.89
CA PRO A 114 11.18 13.83 -12.30
C PRO A 114 11.06 12.53 -13.11
N LEU A 115 11.95 11.57 -12.85
CA LEU A 115 11.95 10.26 -13.51
C LEU A 115 10.68 9.47 -13.16
N LEU A 116 10.28 9.46 -11.89
CA LEU A 116 9.08 8.77 -11.43
C LEU A 116 7.79 9.46 -11.90
N ALA A 117 7.80 10.78 -12.08
CA ALA A 117 6.70 11.50 -12.71
C ALA A 117 6.56 11.10 -14.19
N SER A 118 7.68 11.06 -14.94
CA SER A 118 7.72 10.56 -16.32
C SER A 118 7.26 9.10 -16.42
N PHE A 119 7.71 8.25 -15.48
CA PHE A 119 7.26 6.86 -15.42
C PHE A 119 5.76 6.76 -15.16
N SER A 120 5.23 7.54 -14.22
CA SER A 120 3.80 7.58 -13.93
C SER A 120 2.97 8.01 -15.15
N ASP A 121 3.48 8.98 -15.93
CA ASP A 121 2.86 9.41 -17.18
C ASP A 121 2.90 8.32 -18.25
N TYR A 122 4.05 7.66 -18.43
CA TYR A 122 4.20 6.49 -19.30
C TYR A 122 3.19 5.39 -18.94
N LEU A 123 3.03 5.07 -17.65
CA LEU A 123 2.07 4.06 -17.20
C LEU A 123 0.62 4.44 -17.53
N GLY A 124 0.27 5.73 -17.47
CA GLY A 124 -1.06 6.23 -17.79
C GLY A 124 -1.33 6.35 -19.29
N ARG A 125 -0.48 7.08 -20.01
CA ARG A 125 -0.70 7.47 -21.41
C ARG A 125 -0.26 6.40 -22.40
N VAL A 126 0.87 5.73 -22.15
CA VAL A 126 1.42 4.73 -23.08
C VAL A 126 0.89 3.34 -22.77
N ARG A 127 0.82 2.98 -21.47
CA ARG A 127 0.37 1.64 -21.04
C ARG A 127 -1.11 1.55 -20.72
N GLY A 128 -1.83 2.68 -20.62
CA GLY A 128 -3.27 2.71 -20.36
C GLY A 128 -3.66 2.09 -19.02
N LEU A 129 -2.76 2.10 -18.03
CA LEU A 129 -3.05 1.45 -16.74
C LEU A 129 -4.04 2.27 -15.92
N GLU A 130 -5.01 1.55 -15.34
CA GLU A 130 -5.97 2.09 -14.39
C GLU A 130 -5.23 2.65 -13.15
N PRO A 131 -5.72 3.75 -12.51
CA PRO A 131 -5.01 4.45 -11.46
C PRO A 131 -4.52 3.56 -10.30
N LYS A 132 -5.35 2.63 -9.81
CA LYS A 132 -4.97 1.74 -8.72
C LYS A 132 -3.84 0.78 -9.11
N THR A 133 -3.83 0.34 -10.37
CA THR A 133 -2.74 -0.48 -10.90
C THR A 133 -1.45 0.33 -11.06
N ARG A 134 -1.54 1.59 -11.51
CA ARG A 134 -0.40 2.50 -11.63
C ARG A 134 0.33 2.68 -10.30
N GLU A 135 -0.39 2.87 -9.20
CA GLU A 135 0.22 3.05 -7.87
C GLU A 135 1.16 1.90 -7.50
N GLY A 136 0.72 0.66 -7.73
CA GLY A 136 1.51 -0.53 -7.43
C GLY A 136 2.79 -0.62 -8.27
N VAL A 137 2.67 -0.34 -9.57
CA VAL A 137 3.80 -0.37 -10.52
C VAL A 137 4.78 0.76 -10.24
N LEU A 138 4.28 1.98 -10.00
CA LEU A 138 5.08 3.16 -9.65
C LEU A 138 5.86 2.93 -8.35
N LEU A 139 5.21 2.38 -7.33
CA LEU A 139 5.86 2.00 -6.08
C LEU A 139 6.95 0.93 -6.31
N GLY A 140 6.73 0.01 -7.25
CA GLY A 140 7.74 -0.97 -7.65
C GLY A 140 8.98 -0.31 -8.28
N GLY A 141 8.78 0.66 -9.18
CA GLY A 141 9.87 1.44 -9.78
C GLY A 141 10.65 2.25 -8.74
N ARG A 142 9.96 2.97 -7.85
CA ARG A 142 10.59 3.71 -6.75
C ARG A 142 11.45 2.80 -5.87
N ARG A 143 10.90 1.67 -5.44
CA ARG A 143 11.66 0.70 -4.61
C ARG A 143 12.90 0.16 -5.30
N PHE A 144 12.86 -0.01 -6.63
CA PHE A 144 14.02 -0.43 -7.39
C PHE A 144 15.10 0.66 -7.39
N LEU A 145 14.70 1.93 -7.61
CA LEU A 145 15.61 3.07 -7.55
C LEU A 145 16.23 3.21 -6.16
N ASP A 146 15.41 3.22 -5.10
CA ASP A 146 15.87 3.29 -3.72
C ASP A 146 16.91 2.20 -3.43
N TRP A 147 16.64 0.96 -3.85
CA TRP A 147 17.57 -0.16 -3.70
C TRP A 147 18.88 0.08 -4.46
N PHE A 148 18.79 0.51 -5.72
CA PHE A 148 19.97 0.75 -6.57
C PHE A 148 20.84 1.88 -6.01
N ARG A 149 20.26 3.02 -5.64
CA ARG A 149 20.99 4.16 -5.06
C ARG A 149 21.66 3.80 -3.74
N HIS A 150 21.01 2.95 -2.93
CA HIS A 150 21.57 2.53 -1.65
C HIS A 150 22.77 1.57 -1.81
N HIS A 151 22.69 0.62 -2.74
CA HIS A 151 23.75 -0.38 -2.94
C HIS A 151 24.86 0.09 -3.88
N HIS A 152 24.55 1.04 -4.76
CA HIS A 152 25.45 1.58 -5.78
C HIS A 152 25.44 3.12 -5.75
N PRO A 153 25.87 3.73 -4.63
CA PRO A 153 25.85 5.20 -4.49
C PRO A 153 26.73 5.86 -5.55
N GLY A 154 26.19 6.90 -6.19
CA GLY A 154 26.90 7.67 -7.22
C GLY A 154 26.94 7.04 -8.61
N GLN A 155 26.36 5.85 -8.82
CA GLN A 155 26.21 5.29 -10.16
C GLN A 155 24.93 5.82 -10.84
N ASP A 156 25.06 6.18 -12.10
CA ASP A 156 23.95 6.57 -12.95
C ASP A 156 23.18 5.36 -13.48
N LEU A 157 21.95 5.60 -13.94
CA LEU A 157 21.11 4.53 -14.50
C LEU A 157 21.68 3.94 -15.79
N GLU A 158 22.55 4.67 -16.50
CA GLU A 158 23.30 4.17 -17.65
C GLU A 158 24.29 3.06 -17.28
N ALA A 159 24.77 3.03 -16.03
CA ALA A 159 25.64 1.98 -15.51
C ALA A 159 24.87 0.74 -15.03
N LEU A 160 23.54 0.72 -15.20
CA LEU A 160 22.72 -0.40 -14.78
C LEU A 160 23.08 -1.65 -15.62
N ALA A 161 23.50 -2.72 -14.94
CA ALA A 161 23.89 -3.97 -15.57
C ALA A 161 22.93 -5.09 -15.20
N ALA A 162 23.00 -6.21 -15.93
CA ALA A 162 22.19 -7.40 -15.65
C ALA A 162 22.38 -7.91 -14.21
N GLU A 163 23.59 -7.83 -13.67
CA GLU A 163 23.90 -8.22 -12.28
C GLU A 163 23.15 -7.36 -11.24
N HIS A 164 23.07 -6.04 -11.46
CA HIS A 164 22.31 -5.13 -10.60
C HIS A 164 20.82 -5.49 -10.62
N VAL A 165 20.27 -5.80 -11.81
CA VAL A 165 18.88 -6.21 -11.96
C VAL A 165 18.60 -7.53 -11.24
N LEU A 166 19.47 -8.53 -11.39
CA LEU A 166 19.31 -9.82 -10.72
C LEU A 166 19.37 -9.68 -9.20
N ALA A 167 20.34 -8.93 -8.67
CA ALA A 167 20.47 -8.67 -7.25
C ALA A 167 19.26 -7.90 -6.67
N ALA A 168 18.75 -6.89 -7.40
CA ALA A 168 17.54 -6.16 -7.02
C ALA A 168 16.32 -7.08 -6.96
N VAL A 169 16.16 -7.96 -7.96
CA VAL A 169 15.06 -8.92 -8.01
C VAL A 169 15.18 -9.92 -6.88
N GLU A 170 16.37 -10.48 -6.63
CA GLU A 170 16.60 -11.42 -5.54
C GLU A 170 16.26 -10.80 -4.18
N HIS A 171 16.76 -9.60 -3.91
CA HIS A 171 16.42 -8.83 -2.71
C HIS A 171 14.91 -8.61 -2.60
N ARG A 172 14.24 -8.23 -3.69
CA ARG A 172 12.79 -8.00 -3.66
C ARG A 172 11.99 -9.28 -3.43
N LEU A 173 12.47 -10.40 -3.95
CA LEU A 173 11.86 -11.70 -3.79
C LEU A 173 12.06 -12.26 -2.37
N SER A 174 13.18 -11.98 -1.71
CA SER A 174 13.41 -12.40 -0.31
C SER A 174 12.43 -11.72 0.66
N LEU A 175 11.99 -10.50 0.35
CA LEU A 175 10.96 -9.75 1.11
C LEU A 175 9.51 -10.19 0.83
N SER A 176 9.30 -11.10 -0.13
CA SER A 176 7.95 -11.46 -0.59
C SER A 176 7.47 -12.78 0.01
N ALA A 177 6.42 -12.71 0.83
CA ALA A 177 5.87 -13.87 1.54
C ALA A 177 4.98 -14.79 0.67
N THR A 178 4.44 -14.30 -0.45
CA THR A 178 3.49 -15.06 -1.28
C THR A 178 3.88 -15.09 -2.77
N SER A 179 3.39 -16.10 -3.50
CA SER A 179 3.57 -16.22 -4.95
C SER A 179 3.00 -15.02 -5.72
N GLY A 180 1.85 -14.49 -5.28
CA GLY A 180 1.24 -13.28 -5.85
C GLY A 180 2.13 -12.06 -5.68
N THR A 181 2.69 -11.85 -4.48
CA THR A 181 3.62 -10.73 -4.22
C THR A 181 4.93 -10.86 -5.00
N ARG A 182 5.45 -12.08 -5.20
CA ARG A 182 6.64 -12.34 -6.03
C ARG A 182 6.38 -12.03 -7.49
N THR A 183 5.22 -12.44 -8.01
CA THR A 183 4.80 -12.19 -9.40
C THR A 183 4.62 -10.69 -9.65
N ALA A 184 3.95 -9.98 -8.73
CA ALA A 184 3.79 -8.54 -8.83
C ALA A 184 5.16 -7.82 -8.79
N ALA A 185 6.04 -8.20 -7.87
CA ALA A 185 7.38 -7.62 -7.76
C ALA A 185 8.19 -7.74 -9.06
N THR A 186 8.28 -8.94 -9.65
CA THR A 186 9.01 -9.14 -10.91
C THR A 186 8.34 -8.41 -12.08
N SER A 187 7.00 -8.36 -12.12
CA SER A 187 6.25 -7.62 -13.15
C SER A 187 6.48 -6.12 -13.08
N HIS A 188 6.52 -5.54 -11.87
CA HIS A 188 6.76 -4.11 -11.68
C HIS A 188 8.18 -3.74 -12.10
N ILE A 189 9.20 -4.50 -11.65
CA ILE A 189 10.59 -4.26 -12.04
C ILE A 189 10.75 -4.34 -13.56
N ARG A 190 10.20 -5.39 -14.19
CA ARG A 190 10.23 -5.55 -15.66
C ARG A 190 9.58 -4.36 -16.38
N THR A 191 8.48 -3.85 -15.84
CA THR A 191 7.77 -2.71 -16.44
C THR A 191 8.57 -1.42 -16.30
N PHE A 192 9.24 -1.23 -15.17
CA PHE A 192 10.12 -0.09 -14.95
C PHE A 192 11.35 -0.11 -15.87
N LEU A 193 12.02 -1.26 -16.02
CA LEU A 193 13.17 -1.39 -16.92
C LEU A 193 12.81 -1.13 -18.39
N ARG A 194 11.63 -1.58 -18.83
CA ARG A 194 11.10 -1.24 -20.17
C ARG A 194 10.90 0.26 -20.35
N PHE A 195 10.43 0.93 -19.30
CA PHE A 195 10.30 2.38 -19.32
C PHE A 195 11.67 3.06 -19.43
N LEU A 196 12.68 2.61 -18.67
CA LEU A 196 14.03 3.19 -18.77
C LEU A 196 14.59 3.11 -20.20
N CYS A 197 14.43 1.96 -20.86
CA CYS A 197 14.84 1.80 -22.25
C CYS A 197 13.99 2.66 -23.20
N TRP A 198 12.67 2.66 -23.05
CA TRP A 198 11.76 3.46 -23.89
C TRP A 198 12.01 4.97 -23.78
N ALA A 199 12.32 5.46 -22.57
CA ALA A 199 12.57 6.87 -22.30
C ALA A 199 14.02 7.29 -22.61
N GLY A 200 14.88 6.38 -23.08
CA GLY A 200 16.28 6.67 -23.41
C GLY A 200 17.20 6.84 -22.20
N HIS A 201 16.80 6.36 -21.02
CA HIS A 201 17.66 6.34 -19.84
C HIS A 201 18.64 5.14 -19.80
N HIS A 202 18.47 4.18 -20.71
CA HIS A 202 19.34 3.03 -20.86
C HIS A 202 19.25 2.44 -22.26
N ASP A 203 20.39 2.16 -22.90
CA ASP A 203 20.42 1.70 -24.29
C ASP A 203 19.94 0.24 -24.47
N GLN A 204 20.06 -0.58 -23.42
CA GLN A 204 19.67 -1.99 -23.48
C GLN A 204 18.34 -2.27 -22.77
N ASP A 205 17.51 -3.13 -23.36
CA ASP A 205 16.30 -3.63 -22.68
C ASP A 205 16.65 -4.70 -21.64
N LEU A 206 16.95 -4.25 -20.42
CA LEU A 206 17.23 -5.14 -19.29
C LEU A 206 15.99 -5.86 -18.74
N ALA A 207 14.79 -5.60 -19.26
CA ALA A 207 13.57 -6.26 -18.80
C ALA A 207 13.60 -7.79 -19.03
N GLY A 208 14.39 -8.24 -20.03
CA GLY A 208 14.62 -9.65 -20.32
C GLY A 208 15.42 -10.39 -19.23
N VAL A 209 16.22 -9.66 -18.45
CA VAL A 209 17.03 -10.23 -17.35
C VAL A 209 16.15 -10.67 -16.18
N VAL A 210 15.01 -10.01 -15.98
CA VAL A 210 14.12 -10.29 -14.84
C VAL A 210 13.53 -11.70 -14.97
N PRO A 211 13.79 -12.62 -14.02
CA PRO A 211 13.24 -13.97 -14.05
C PRO A 211 11.71 -13.98 -14.08
N ARG A 212 11.16 -15.00 -14.74
CA ARG A 212 9.73 -15.30 -14.62
C ARG A 212 9.50 -16.03 -13.30
N THR A 213 8.57 -15.55 -12.48
CA THR A 213 8.16 -16.28 -11.28
C THR A 213 7.47 -17.56 -11.71
N PRO A 214 7.96 -18.76 -11.34
CA PRO A 214 7.31 -20.00 -11.69
C PRO A 214 5.94 -20.07 -11.01
N HIS A 215 4.91 -20.30 -11.82
CA HIS A 215 3.54 -20.54 -11.34
C HIS A 215 3.29 -22.04 -11.34
N TRP A 216 3.51 -22.68 -10.20
CA TRP A 216 3.20 -24.09 -10.03
C TRP A 216 1.69 -24.26 -9.88
N ARG A 217 1.07 -24.94 -10.84
CA ARG A 217 -0.34 -25.29 -10.78
C ARG A 217 -0.47 -26.44 -9.77
N LEU A 218 -0.72 -26.10 -8.51
CA LEU A 218 -0.75 -27.06 -7.39
C LEU A 218 -1.83 -28.16 -7.55
N ALA A 219 -2.82 -27.96 -8.42
CA ALA A 219 -3.77 -28.97 -8.84
C ALA A 219 -4.28 -28.70 -10.28
N HIS A 220 -4.54 -29.76 -11.04
CA HIS A 220 -5.29 -29.65 -12.29
C HIS A 220 -6.76 -29.35 -11.97
N LEU A 221 -7.12 -28.05 -11.99
CA LEU A 221 -8.52 -27.65 -11.99
C LEU A 221 -9.13 -27.98 -13.37
N PRO A 222 -10.29 -28.67 -13.41
CA PRO A 222 -10.98 -28.90 -14.67
C PRO A 222 -11.38 -27.55 -15.28
N PRO A 223 -11.33 -27.40 -16.62
CA PRO A 223 -11.64 -26.13 -17.29
C PRO A 223 -13.10 -25.70 -17.12
N ARG A 224 -13.97 -26.63 -16.70
CA ARG A 224 -15.37 -26.43 -16.39
C ARG A 224 -15.78 -27.39 -15.29
N LEU A 225 -16.61 -26.94 -14.37
CA LEU A 225 -17.34 -27.83 -13.46
C LEU A 225 -18.60 -28.32 -14.18
N ALA A 226 -18.95 -29.59 -14.00
CA ALA A 226 -20.26 -30.06 -14.42
C ALA A 226 -21.33 -29.32 -13.63
N TRP A 227 -22.48 -29.04 -14.24
CA TRP A 227 -23.56 -28.32 -13.56
C TRP A 227 -24.02 -29.04 -12.28
N ASP A 228 -23.98 -30.37 -12.27
CA ASP A 228 -24.30 -31.18 -11.09
C ASP A 228 -23.28 -30.98 -9.96
N ASP A 229 -21.99 -30.80 -10.26
CA ASP A 229 -20.98 -30.50 -9.25
C ASP A 229 -21.11 -29.07 -8.74
N VAL A 230 -21.48 -28.11 -9.61
CA VAL A 230 -21.82 -26.74 -9.20
C VAL A 230 -23.03 -26.75 -8.26
N ARG A 231 -24.08 -27.51 -8.60
CA ARG A 231 -25.28 -27.63 -7.79
C ARG A 231 -24.98 -28.29 -6.45
N ARG A 232 -24.21 -29.38 -6.44
CA ARG A 232 -23.74 -30.04 -5.22
C ARG A 232 -22.93 -29.10 -4.32
N ALA A 233 -22.09 -28.24 -4.91
CA ALA A 233 -21.33 -27.24 -4.16
C ALA A 233 -22.24 -26.16 -3.54
N ILE A 234 -23.26 -25.71 -4.26
CA ILE A 234 -24.27 -24.77 -3.75
C ILE A 234 -25.09 -25.41 -2.63
N ASP A 235 -25.56 -26.64 -2.84
CA ASP A 235 -26.38 -27.37 -1.86
C ASP A 235 -25.59 -27.76 -0.60
N ALA A 236 -24.25 -27.81 -0.70
CA ALA A 236 -23.37 -28.05 0.44
C ALA A 236 -23.16 -26.81 1.34
N ILE A 237 -23.55 -25.61 0.88
CA ILE A 237 -23.57 -24.41 1.71
C ILE A 237 -24.80 -24.53 2.63
N GLY A 238 -24.58 -24.72 3.92
CA GLY A 238 -25.67 -24.77 4.88
C GLY A 238 -26.47 -23.46 4.89
N ALA A 239 -27.78 -23.54 5.14
CA ALA A 239 -28.64 -22.36 5.24
C ALA A 239 -29.21 -22.18 6.66
N THR A 240 -28.84 -23.06 7.59
CA THR A 240 -29.58 -23.25 8.83
C THR A 240 -28.83 -22.81 10.08
N THR A 241 -27.49 -22.70 10.04
CA THR A 241 -26.74 -22.15 11.17
C THR A 241 -26.21 -20.74 10.87
N PRO A 242 -26.04 -19.89 11.90
CA PRO A 242 -25.42 -18.57 11.74
C PRO A 242 -23.98 -18.59 11.19
N VAL A 243 -23.31 -19.75 11.25
CA VAL A 243 -21.99 -19.98 10.64
C VAL A 243 -22.16 -20.23 9.14
N ASP A 244 -23.12 -21.07 8.75
CA ASP A 244 -23.33 -21.40 7.34
C ASP A 244 -23.85 -20.22 6.49
N ILE A 245 -24.59 -19.28 7.08
CA ILE A 245 -25.07 -18.06 6.39
C ILE A 245 -23.93 -17.04 6.17
N ARG A 246 -22.80 -17.19 6.86
CA ARG A 246 -21.67 -16.26 6.81
C ARG A 246 -20.62 -16.59 5.74
N ASP A 247 -20.50 -17.86 5.39
CA ASP A 247 -19.53 -18.38 4.42
C ASP A 247 -20.13 -18.44 3.00
#